data_AF-A0A2S7KU35-F1
#
_entry.id   AF-A0A2S7KU35-F1
#
_cell.length_a   1.000
_cell.length_b   1.000
_cell.length_c   1.000
_cell.angle_alpha   90.00
_cell.angle_beta   90.00
_cell.angle_gamma   90.00
#
_symmetry.space_group_name_H-M   'P 1'
#
loop_
_entity.id
_entity.type
_entity.pdbx_description
1 polymer ?
#
loop_
_entity_poly.entity_id
_entity_poly.type
_entity_poly.pdbx_seq_one_letter_code
_entity_poly.pdbx_strand_id
1 'polypeptide(L)'
;MKKITTTLLLIFLFSISVNGQNNYDELWLEVEKFEVDGLPKSALKIVDEIYEKAANASNSPNIIKSLFYKSKFALTLEKDAQLKVIKPVVHLNNIDF
;
A
#
# COMPACT_ATOMS: atom_id res chain seq x y z
N MET A 1 -30.21 -12.35 39.05
CA MET A 1 -30.62 -11.70 37.78
C MET A 1 -29.62 -10.64 37.33
N LYS A 2 -29.36 -9.58 38.11
CA LYS A 2 -28.41 -8.50 37.75
C LYS A 2 -26.99 -8.97 37.34
N LYS A 3 -26.44 -9.97 38.03
CA LYS A 3 -25.09 -10.51 37.72
C LYS A 3 -25.01 -11.19 36.35
N ILE A 4 -26.04 -11.93 35.95
CA ILE A 4 -26.09 -12.63 34.66
C ILE A 4 -26.19 -11.61 33.52
N THR A 5 -26.99 -10.55 33.69
CA THR A 5 -27.08 -9.46 32.72
C THR A 5 -25.77 -8.71 32.57
N THR A 6 -25.02 -8.48 33.67
CA THR A 6 -23.68 -7.88 33.59
C THR A 6 -22.68 -8.77 32.86
N THR A 7 -22.69 -10.08 33.10
CA THR A 7 -21.81 -11.03 32.39
C THR A 7 -22.15 -11.10 30.90
N LEU A 8 -23.43 -11.09 30.53
CA LEU A 8 -23.87 -11.12 29.13
C LEU A 8 -23.48 -9.83 28.38
N LEU A 9 -23.56 -8.67 29.05
CA LEU A 9 -23.11 -7.40 28.50
C LEU A 9 -21.60 -7.37 28.25
N LEU A 10 -20.78 -7.92 29.17
CA LEU A 10 -19.33 -8.03 28.99
C LEU A 10 -18.95 -8.92 27.79
N ILE A 11 -19.67 -10.03 27.59
CA ILE A 11 -19.48 -10.90 26.42
C ILE A 11 -19.84 -10.16 25.12
N PHE A 12 -20.94 -9.40 25.12
CA PHE A 12 -21.35 -8.61 23.96
C PHE A 12 -20.36 -7.49 23.61
N LEU A 13 -19.77 -6.83 24.62
CA LEU A 13 -18.75 -5.79 24.44
C LEU A 13 -17.40 -6.34 23.92
N PHE A 14 -17.06 -7.59 24.24
CA PHE A 14 -15.82 -8.22 23.76
C PHE A 14 -15.90 -8.61 22.27
N SER A 15 -17.10 -9.00 21.79
CA SER A 15 -17.33 -9.36 20.39
C SER A 15 -17.09 -8.21 19.39
N ILE A 16 -17.18 -6.96 19.85
CA ILE A 16 -16.99 -5.77 19.00
C ILE A 16 -15.51 -5.54 18.68
N SER A 17 -14.58 -6.07 19.49
CA SER A 17 -13.14 -5.85 19.36
C SER A 17 -12.42 -6.81 18.38
N VAL A 18 -13.11 -7.81 17.83
CA VAL A 18 -12.48 -8.84 16.97
C VAL A 18 -12.32 -8.37 15.51
N ASN A 19 -12.95 -7.27 15.11
CA ASN A 19 -12.93 -6.77 13.73
C ASN A 19 -11.66 -5.97 13.33
N GLY A 20 -10.60 -6.02 14.14
CA GLY A 20 -9.38 -5.20 13.94
C GLY A 20 -8.19 -5.90 13.27
N GLN A 21 -8.26 -7.20 12.95
CA GLN A 21 -7.15 -7.97 12.38
C GLN A 21 -6.99 -7.79 10.86
N ASN A 22 -7.02 -6.55 10.37
CA ASN A 22 -6.51 -6.30 9.01
C ASN A 22 -4.97 -6.33 9.11
N ASN A 23 -4.36 -7.42 8.66
CA ASN A 23 -2.91 -7.60 8.72
C ASN A 23 -2.21 -6.73 7.66
N TYR A 24 -2.17 -5.42 7.90
CA TYR A 24 -1.48 -4.46 7.05
C TYR A 24 0.04 -4.67 7.08
N ASP A 25 0.57 -5.25 8.16
CA ASP A 25 2.02 -5.46 8.32
C ASP A 25 2.55 -6.43 7.27
N GLU A 26 1.86 -7.54 7.00
CA GLU A 26 2.20 -8.46 5.92
C GLU A 26 2.17 -7.80 4.54
N LEU A 27 1.14 -6.97 4.28
CA LEU A 27 1.03 -6.25 3.01
C LEU A 27 2.16 -5.21 2.85
N TRP A 28 2.51 -4.50 3.92
CA TRP A 28 3.62 -3.54 3.89
C TRP A 28 4.98 -4.23 3.73
N LEU A 29 5.18 -5.39 4.34
CA LEU A 29 6.38 -6.22 4.10
C LEU A 29 6.48 -6.66 2.63
N GLU A 30 5.35 -6.98 1.98
CA GLU A 30 5.33 -7.30 0.56
C GLU A 30 5.66 -6.07 -0.31
N VAL A 31 5.13 -4.89 0.03
CA VAL A 31 5.53 -3.62 -0.62
C VAL A 31 7.04 -3.43 -0.51
N GLU A 32 7.61 -3.53 0.69
CA GLU A 32 9.05 -3.34 0.92
C GLU A 32 9.89 -4.34 0.12
N LYS A 33 9.46 -5.61 0.07
CA LYS A 33 10.13 -6.62 -0.75
C LYS A 33 10.15 -6.23 -2.24
N PHE A 34 9.01 -5.84 -2.80
CA PHE A 34 8.96 -5.39 -4.20
C PHE A 34 9.79 -4.13 -4.45
N GLU A 35 9.91 -3.24 -3.46
CA GLU A 35 10.80 -2.08 -3.56
C GLU A 35 12.27 -2.48 -3.60
N VAL A 36 12.70 -3.37 -2.70
CA VAL A 36 14.07 -3.92 -2.68
C VAL A 36 14.39 -4.66 -3.97
N ASP A 37 13.43 -5.40 -4.51
CA ASP A 37 13.57 -6.14 -5.78
C ASP A 37 13.54 -5.21 -7.02
N GLY A 38 13.32 -3.90 -6.86
CA GLY A 38 13.26 -2.94 -7.96
C GLY A 38 12.01 -3.10 -8.84
N LEU A 39 10.90 -3.53 -8.25
CA LEU A 39 9.63 -3.83 -8.93
C LEU A 39 8.53 -2.81 -8.54
N PRO A 40 8.66 -1.52 -8.91
CA PRO A 40 7.75 -0.46 -8.47
C PRO A 40 6.30 -0.65 -8.95
N LYS A 41 6.08 -1.34 -10.09
CA LYS A 41 4.72 -1.68 -10.55
C LYS A 41 4.03 -2.70 -9.64
N SER A 42 4.78 -3.71 -9.18
CA SER A 42 4.26 -4.73 -8.27
C SER A 42 4.01 -4.12 -6.89
N ALA A 43 4.95 -3.31 -6.40
CA ALA A 43 4.78 -2.56 -5.15
C ALA A 43 3.53 -1.66 -5.18
N LEU A 44 3.32 -0.91 -6.27
CA LEU A 44 2.14 -0.05 -6.44
C LEU A 44 0.83 -0.84 -6.36
N LYS A 45 0.78 -2.04 -6.95
CA LYS A 45 -0.42 -2.90 -6.89
C LYS A 45 -0.79 -3.28 -5.45
N ILE A 46 0.20 -3.63 -4.62
CA ILE A 46 -0.04 -3.95 -3.20
C ILE A 46 -0.45 -2.70 -2.42
N VAL A 47 0.14 -1.54 -2.72
CA VAL A 47 -0.25 -0.26 -2.10
C VAL A 47 -1.70 0.13 -2.42
N ASP A 48 -2.15 -0.12 -3.65
CA ASP A 48 -3.55 0.06 -4.04
C ASP A 48 -4.48 -0.87 -3.25
N GLU A 49 -4.10 -2.13 -3.06
CA GLU A 49 -4.86 -3.06 -2.21
C GLU A 49 -4.93 -2.58 -0.75
N ILE A 50 -3.81 -2.11 -0.19
CA ILE A 50 -3.78 -1.54 1.17
C ILE A 50 -4.72 -0.34 1.26
N TYR A 51 -4.71 0.54 0.25
CA TYR A 51 -5.59 1.72 0.22
C TYR A 51 -7.06 1.32 0.23
N GLU A 52 -7.47 0.38 -0.63
CA GLU A 52 -8.86 -0.09 -0.68
C GLU A 52 -9.30 -0.72 0.65
N LYS A 53 -8.46 -1.57 1.24
CA LYS A 53 -8.71 -2.16 2.56
C LYS A 53 -8.82 -1.09 3.64
N ALA A 54 -7.93 -0.10 3.63
CA ALA A 54 -7.92 0.98 4.61
C ALA A 54 -9.11 1.93 4.47
N ALA A 55 -9.54 2.22 3.24
CA ALA A 55 -10.75 3.00 2.96
C ALA A 55 -12.00 2.29 3.49
N ASN A 56 -12.15 0.99 3.21
CA ASN A 56 -13.28 0.18 3.68
C ASN A 56 -13.31 0.06 5.21
N ALA A 57 -12.14 0.01 5.85
CA ALA A 57 -12.01 -0.07 7.31
C ALA A 57 -11.97 1.30 8.01
N SER A 58 -12.10 2.41 7.29
CA SER A 58 -11.90 3.78 7.81
C SER A 58 -10.57 3.96 8.58
N ASN A 59 -9.51 3.26 8.15
CA ASN A 59 -8.18 3.31 8.74
C ASN A 59 -7.35 4.45 8.15
N SER A 60 -7.52 5.67 8.70
CA SER A 60 -6.84 6.88 8.21
C SER A 60 -5.31 6.76 8.12
N PRO A 61 -4.60 6.16 9.10
CA PRO A 61 -3.14 6.00 9.00
C PRO A 61 -2.70 5.26 7.73
N ASN A 62 -3.33 4.13 7.41
CA ASN A 62 -2.97 3.35 6.22
C ASN A 62 -3.43 4.04 4.93
N ILE A 63 -4.56 4.75 4.93
CA ILE A 63 -4.97 5.60 3.79
C ILE A 63 -3.87 6.62 3.46
N ILE A 64 -3.41 7.36 4.46
CA ILE A 64 -2.38 8.40 4.29
C ILE A 64 -1.07 7.77 3.81
N LYS A 65 -0.61 6.68 4.47
CA LYS A 65 0.61 5.97 4.08
C LYS A 65 0.54 5.47 2.64
N SER A 66 -0.57 4.88 2.22
CA SER A 66 -0.76 4.44 0.84
C SER A 66 -0.71 5.59 -0.16
N LEU A 67 -1.35 6.73 0.13
CA LEU A 67 -1.31 7.88 -0.77
C LEU A 67 0.13 8.38 -1.02
N PHE A 68 0.96 8.45 0.03
CA PHE A 68 2.38 8.81 -0.11
C PHE A 68 3.14 7.84 -1.02
N TYR A 69 2.94 6.52 -0.84
CA TYR A 69 3.59 5.51 -1.66
C TYR A 69 3.10 5.52 -3.11
N LYS A 70 1.79 5.73 -3.35
CA LYS A 70 1.24 5.89 -4.70
C LYS A 70 1.92 7.05 -5.42
N SER A 71 2.07 8.20 -4.76
CA SER A 71 2.81 9.34 -5.31
C SER A 71 4.27 8.99 -5.62
N LYS A 72 4.98 8.32 -4.70
CA LYS A 72 6.36 7.87 -4.90
C LYS A 72 6.51 6.99 -6.15
N PHE A 73 5.65 5.98 -6.31
CA PHE A 73 5.74 5.06 -7.44
C PHE A 73 5.29 5.68 -8.75
N ALA A 74 4.30 6.58 -8.73
CA ALA A 74 3.89 7.33 -9.93
C ALA A 74 5.08 8.11 -10.51
N LEU A 75 5.81 8.85 -9.67
CA LEU A 75 6.99 9.61 -10.08
C LEU A 75 8.12 8.71 -10.60
N THR A 76 8.34 7.56 -9.93
CA THR A 76 9.37 6.60 -10.35
C THR A 76 9.06 6.00 -11.71
N LEU A 77 7.82 5.54 -11.90
CA LEU A 77 7.36 4.95 -13.17
C LEU A 77 7.36 5.97 -14.32
N GLU A 78 7.02 7.23 -14.03
CA GLU A 78 7.09 8.31 -15.01
C GLU A 78 8.54 8.54 -15.45
N LYS A 79 9.47 8.67 -14.50
CA LYS A 79 10.91 8.80 -14.79
C LYS A 79 11.43 7.65 -15.64
N ASP A 80 11.07 6.41 -15.30
CA ASP A 80 11.47 5.23 -16.09
C ASP A 80 10.91 5.25 -17.51
N ALA A 81 9.68 5.72 -17.69
CA ALA A 81 9.07 5.89 -19.00
C ALA A 81 9.81 6.98 -19.82
N GLN A 82 10.09 8.13 -19.22
CA GLN A 82 10.86 9.20 -19.87
C GLN A 82 12.26 8.73 -20.28
N LEU A 83 12.97 8.02 -19.40
CA LEU A 83 14.29 7.46 -19.71
C LEU A 83 14.25 6.46 -20.87
N LYS A 84 13.20 5.64 -20.98
CA LYS A 84 13.02 4.73 -22.12
C LYS A 84 12.87 5.47 -23.45
N VAL A 85 12.21 6.62 -23.45
CA VAL A 85 12.04 7.46 -24.65
C VAL A 85 13.34 8.19 -25.00
N ILE A 86 14.09 8.69 -24.00
CA ILE A 86 15.31 9.49 -24.21
C ILE A 86 16.52 8.63 -24.62
N LYS A 87 16.65 7.41 -24.08
CA LYS A 87 17.83 6.53 -24.31
C LYS A 87 18.14 6.31 -25.81
N PRO A 88 17.17 5.97 -26.68
CA PRO A 88 17.42 5.86 -28.12
C PRO A 88 17.87 7.18 -28.76
N VAL A 89 17.28 8.31 -28.38
CA VAL A 89 17.62 9.64 -28.94
C VAL A 89 19.06 10.02 -28.63
N VAL A 90 19.51 9.78 -27.39
CA VAL A 90 20.91 10.02 -27.00
C VAL A 90 21.85 9.08 -27.75
N HIS A 91 21.46 7.83 -27.98
CA HIS A 91 22.27 6.89 -28.75
C HIS A 91 22.45 7.35 -30.21
N LEU A 92 21.42 7.92 -30.84
CA LEU A 92 21.47 8.44 -32.21
C LEU A 92 22.38 9.66 -32.36
N ASN A 93 22.44 10.53 -31.35
CA ASN A 93 23.29 11.73 -31.37
C ASN A 93 24.77 11.45 -31.08
N ASN A 94 25.09 10.25 -30.57
CA ASN A 94 26.46 9.79 -30.29
C ASN A 94 27.00 8.89 -31.42
N ILE A 95 26.33 8.83 -32.57
CA ILE A 95 26.86 8.21 -33.78
C ILE A 95 27.58 9.33 -34.54
N ASP A 96 28.89 9.42 -34.34
CA ASP A 96 29.76 10.40 -34.97
C ASP A 96 29.57 10.43 -36.50
N PHE A 97 29.42 11.62 -37.07
CA PHE A 97 29.70 11.91 -38.48
C PHE A 97 31.20 11.98 -38.72
#